data_AF-A0A382WWE1-F1
#
_entry.id   AF-A0A382WWE1-F1
#
_cell.length_a   1.000
_cell.length_b   1.000
_cell.length_c   1.000
_cell.angle_alpha   90.00
_cell.angle_beta   90.00
_cell.angle_gamma   90.00
#
_symmetry.space_group_name_H-M   'P 1'
#
loop_
_entity.id
_entity.type
_entity.pdbx_description
1 polymer ?
#
loop_
_entity_poly.entity_id
_entity_poly.type
_entity_poly.pdbx_seq_one_letter_code
_entity_poly.pdbx_strand_id
1 'polypeptide(L)'
;MNLFRAFATVGGYTMVSRILGFVRDILIAGILGAGPVADAFFVAFKLPNFFRRLFAEGALNAGFVPLFSDLLANRSQMHARAFAEQALSVLLLSLLIFVTLAQVAMPWLMQYLAPGFVDDPNRFDLAVTFTRITFPYLLFISLVSLMGGVLNSLQRFAAVAATPVL
;
A
#
# COMPACT_ATOMS: atom_id res chain seq x y z
N MET A 1 -9.42 -7.30 -26.91
CA MET A 1 -10.44 -6.56 -26.12
C MET A 1 -10.63 -5.19 -26.77
N ASN A 2 -11.86 -4.78 -27.08
CA ASN A 2 -12.11 -3.45 -27.65
C ASN A 2 -11.65 -2.36 -26.66
N LEU A 3 -10.86 -1.39 -27.14
CA LEU A 3 -10.35 -0.24 -26.38
C LEU A 3 -11.44 0.45 -25.55
N PHE A 4 -12.63 0.61 -26.13
CA PHE A 4 -13.79 1.19 -25.47
C PHE A 4 -14.23 0.41 -24.22
N ARG A 5 -14.19 -0.92 -24.26
CA ARG A 5 -14.53 -1.78 -23.11
C ARG A 5 -13.48 -1.65 -22.01
N ALA A 6 -12.20 -1.62 -22.35
CA ALA A 6 -11.13 -1.42 -21.37
C ALA A 6 -11.23 -0.04 -20.70
N PHE A 7 -11.47 1.02 -21.49
CA PHE A 7 -11.67 2.38 -21.00
C PHE A 7 -12.88 2.46 -20.05
N ALA A 8 -14.03 1.95 -20.46
CA ALA A 8 -15.25 1.98 -19.63
C ALA A 8 -15.08 1.20 -18.33
N THR A 9 -14.36 0.07 -18.36
CA THR A 9 -14.16 -0.76 -17.15
C THR A 9 -13.20 -0.08 -16.16
N VAL A 10 -12.02 0.36 -16.61
CA VAL A 10 -11.02 1.00 -15.73
C VAL A 10 -11.52 2.36 -15.24
N GLY A 11 -12.14 3.16 -16.11
CA GLY A 11 -12.75 4.43 -15.74
C GLY A 11 -13.89 4.27 -14.74
N GLY A 12 -14.76 3.27 -14.95
CA GLY A 12 -15.83 2.92 -14.03
C GLY A 12 -15.32 2.55 -12.64
N TYR A 13 -14.37 1.61 -12.54
CA TYR A 13 -13.77 1.24 -11.26
C TYR A 13 -13.06 2.40 -10.57
N THR A 14 -12.40 3.27 -11.34
CA THR A 14 -11.76 4.48 -10.80
C THR A 14 -12.79 5.44 -10.20
N MET A 15 -13.92 5.66 -10.88
CA MET A 15 -14.99 6.54 -10.39
C MET A 15 -15.64 5.98 -9.12
N VAL A 16 -15.91 4.67 -9.09
CA VAL A 16 -16.45 3.99 -7.90
C VAL A 16 -15.49 4.14 -6.72
N SER A 17 -14.19 3.89 -6.91
CA SER A 17 -13.17 4.06 -5.88
C SER A 17 -13.12 5.50 -5.34
N ARG A 18 -13.22 6.50 -6.21
CA ARG A 18 -13.27 7.92 -5.78
C ARG A 18 -14.51 8.25 -4.97
N ILE A 19 -15.68 7.77 -5.37
CA ILE A 19 -16.93 8.00 -4.64
C ILE A 19 -16.87 7.33 -3.27
N LEU A 20 -16.44 6.08 -3.19
CA LEU A 20 -16.30 5.36 -1.93
C LEU A 20 -15.27 6.02 -1.01
N GLY A 21 -14.13 6.47 -1.57
CA GLY A 21 -13.14 7.24 -0.83
C GLY A 21 -13.70 8.55 -0.28
N PHE A 22 -14.51 9.27 -1.06
CA PHE A 22 -15.16 10.49 -0.60
C PHE A 22 -16.18 10.23 0.51
N VAL A 23 -17.00 9.17 0.39
CA VAL A 23 -17.93 8.75 1.44
C VAL A 23 -17.17 8.38 2.72
N ARG A 24 -16.07 7.65 2.61
CA ARG A 24 -15.19 7.34 3.75
C ARG A 24 -14.70 8.62 4.43
N ASP A 25 -14.25 9.61 3.66
CA ASP A 25 -13.74 10.86 4.22
C ASP A 25 -14.85 11.67 4.93
N ILE A 26 -16.09 11.67 4.40
CA ILE A 26 -17.26 12.24 5.08
C ILE A 26 -17.53 11.51 6.40
N LEU A 27 -17.49 10.18 6.41
CA LEU A 27 -17.72 9.39 7.63
C LEU A 27 -16.64 9.65 8.68
N ILE A 28 -15.37 9.70 8.28
CA ILE A 28 -14.25 10.05 9.15
C ILE A 28 -14.48 11.45 9.74
N ALA A 29 -14.79 12.45 8.92
CA ALA A 29 -15.06 13.81 9.40
C ALA A 29 -16.29 13.90 10.31
N GLY A 30 -17.36 13.15 10.02
CA GLY A 30 -18.58 13.13 10.81
C GLY A 30 -18.44 12.43 12.16
N ILE A 31 -17.60 11.38 12.25
CA ILE A 31 -17.41 10.58 13.46
C ILE A 31 -16.27 11.13 14.33
N LEU A 32 -15.11 11.43 13.73
CA LEU A 32 -13.92 11.89 14.45
C LEU A 32 -13.87 13.41 14.63
N GLY A 33 -14.57 14.16 13.77
CA GLY A 33 -14.57 15.63 13.79
C GLY A 33 -13.19 16.23 13.50
N ALA A 34 -12.98 17.45 14.00
CA ALA A 34 -11.69 18.12 14.01
C ALA A 34 -11.20 18.20 15.47
N GLY A 35 -10.23 17.38 15.83
CA GLY A 35 -9.71 17.32 17.20
C GLY A 35 -8.46 16.43 17.33
N PRO A 36 -7.89 16.31 18.55
CA PRO A 36 -6.62 15.61 18.77
C PRO A 36 -6.60 14.16 18.29
N VAL A 37 -7.72 13.45 18.41
CA VAL A 37 -7.88 12.06 17.95
C VAL A 37 -7.83 11.98 16.41
N ALA A 38 -8.52 12.88 15.72
CA ALA A 38 -8.51 12.95 14.26
C ALA A 38 -7.10 13.25 13.74
N ASP A 39 -6.39 14.18 14.38
CA ASP A 39 -5.02 14.51 14.00
C ASP A 39 -4.06 13.34 14.20
N ALA A 40 -4.18 12.61 15.33
CA ALA A 40 -3.42 11.38 15.58
C ALA A 40 -3.69 10.32 14.52
N PHE A 41 -4.95 10.14 14.13
CA PHE A 41 -5.36 9.21 13.08
C PHE A 41 -4.74 9.56 11.71
N PHE A 42 -4.82 10.83 11.30
CA PHE A 42 -4.27 11.25 10.02
C PHE A 42 -2.74 11.17 9.97
N VAL A 43 -2.05 11.51 11.06
CA VAL A 43 -0.60 11.31 11.17
C VAL A 43 -0.24 9.83 11.05
N ALA A 44 -0.96 8.97 11.78
CA ALA A 44 -0.72 7.54 11.73
C ALA A 44 -0.85 6.97 10.32
N PHE A 45 -1.83 7.44 9.55
CA PHE A 45 -2.03 7.02 8.15
C PHE A 45 -0.94 7.50 7.18
N LYS A 46 -0.15 8.53 7.51
CA LYS A 46 0.90 9.03 6.60
C LYS A 46 2.02 8.02 6.40
N LEU A 47 2.45 7.36 7.48
CA LEU A 47 3.63 6.50 7.45
C LEU A 47 3.40 5.25 6.58
N PRO A 48 2.33 4.45 6.74
CA PRO A 48 2.04 3.34 5.83
C PRO A 48 1.85 3.81 4.39
N ASN A 49 1.19 4.95 4.16
CA ASN A 49 0.94 5.46 2.82
C ASN A 49 2.22 5.91 2.10
N PHE A 50 3.18 6.49 2.82
CA PHE A 50 4.49 6.83 2.26
C PHE A 50 5.19 5.59 1.72
N PHE A 51 5.26 4.53 2.52
CA PHE A 51 5.88 3.28 2.10
C PHE A 51 5.10 2.55 1.01
N ARG A 52 3.77 2.62 1.03
CA ARG A 52 2.92 2.14 -0.07
C ARG A 52 3.31 2.81 -1.39
N ARG A 53 3.45 4.12 -1.41
CA ARG A 53 3.86 4.86 -2.62
C ARG A 53 5.27 4.47 -3.07
N LEU A 54 6.19 4.27 -2.14
CA LEU A 54 7.59 3.93 -2.43
C LEU A 54 7.74 2.50 -2.97
N PHE A 55 7.21 1.52 -2.24
CA PHE A 55 7.41 0.10 -2.53
C PHE A 55 6.31 -0.47 -3.43
N ALA A 56 5.04 -0.18 -3.15
CA ALA A 56 3.93 -0.79 -3.88
C ALA A 56 3.72 -0.09 -5.24
N GLU A 57 3.72 1.24 -5.31
CA GLU A 57 3.44 1.94 -6.57
C GLU A 57 4.70 2.27 -7.39
N GLY A 58 5.86 2.37 -6.73
CA GLY A 58 7.09 2.86 -7.34
C GLY A 58 8.12 1.78 -7.64
N ALA A 59 9.14 1.69 -6.79
CA ALA A 59 10.43 1.08 -7.11
C ALA A 59 10.33 -0.43 -7.41
N LEU A 60 9.47 -1.15 -6.70
CA LEU A 60 9.30 -2.59 -6.89
C LEU A 60 8.75 -2.89 -8.28
N ASN A 61 7.68 -2.20 -8.70
CA ASN A 61 7.07 -2.44 -10.01
C ASN A 61 7.99 -2.02 -11.16
N ALA A 62 8.71 -0.90 -11.00
CA ALA A 62 9.66 -0.43 -12.01
C ALA A 62 10.80 -1.42 -12.28
N GLY A 63 11.29 -2.12 -11.24
CA GLY A 63 12.33 -3.15 -11.38
C GLY A 63 11.80 -4.53 -11.73
N PHE A 64 10.71 -4.96 -11.08
CA PHE A 64 10.18 -6.32 -11.19
C PHE A 64 9.49 -6.59 -12.54
N VAL A 65 8.62 -5.69 -12.98
CA VAL A 65 7.76 -5.92 -14.16
C VAL A 65 8.57 -6.13 -15.45
N PRO A 66 9.60 -5.32 -15.77
CA PRO A 66 10.40 -5.55 -16.98
C PRO A 66 11.15 -6.88 -16.95
N LEU A 67 11.78 -7.22 -15.81
CA LEU A 67 12.52 -8.47 -15.65
C LEU A 67 11.61 -9.70 -15.74
N PHE A 68 10.46 -9.66 -15.06
CA PHE A 68 9.48 -10.75 -15.13
C PHE A 68 8.95 -10.92 -16.56
N SER A 69 8.68 -9.81 -17.26
CA SER A 69 8.18 -9.85 -18.64
C SER A 69 9.22 -10.38 -19.63
N ASP A 70 10.49 -10.03 -19.45
CA ASP A 70 11.62 -10.57 -20.23
C ASP A 70 11.77 -12.09 -20.03
N LEU A 71 11.74 -12.55 -18.77
CA LEU A 71 11.78 -13.99 -18.47
C LEU A 71 10.59 -14.75 -19.06
N LEU A 72 9.41 -14.14 -19.07
CA LEU A 72 8.22 -14.73 -19.65
C LEU A 72 8.32 -14.83 -21.18
N ALA A 73 8.90 -13.83 -21.85
CA ALA A 73 9.00 -13.74 -23.30
C ALA A 73 10.17 -14.57 -23.87
N ASN A 74 11.35 -14.51 -23.23
CA ASN A 74 12.61 -15.00 -23.79
C ASN A 74 13.12 -16.30 -23.16
N ARG A 75 12.51 -16.74 -22.05
CA ARG A 75 12.90 -17.99 -21.37
C ARG A 75 11.72 -18.96 -21.36
N SER A 76 11.15 -19.20 -20.18
CA SER A 76 9.97 -20.06 -20.04
C SER A 76 9.13 -19.62 -18.86
N GLN A 77 7.86 -19.99 -18.89
CA GLN A 77 6.92 -19.70 -17.80
C GLN A 77 7.40 -20.24 -16.45
N MET A 78 8.16 -21.35 -16.44
CA MET A 78 8.76 -21.91 -15.22
C MET A 78 9.81 -20.97 -14.61
N HIS A 79 10.68 -20.37 -15.43
CA HIS A 79 11.69 -19.42 -14.96
C HIS A 79 11.04 -18.13 -14.43
N ALA A 80 10.05 -17.60 -15.16
CA ALA A 80 9.30 -16.43 -14.71
C ALA A 80 8.59 -16.69 -13.36
N ARG A 81 7.96 -17.86 -13.21
CA ARG A 81 7.32 -18.27 -11.95
C ARG A 81 8.32 -18.40 -10.81
N ALA A 82 9.45 -19.08 -11.03
CA ALA A 82 10.49 -19.22 -10.01
C ALA A 82 11.04 -17.85 -9.57
N PHE A 83 11.24 -16.92 -10.50
CA PHE A 83 11.64 -15.54 -10.20
C PHE A 83 10.59 -14.81 -9.34
N ALA A 84 9.30 -14.92 -9.68
CA ALA A 84 8.23 -14.33 -8.88
C ALA A 84 8.15 -14.94 -7.47
N GLU A 85 8.31 -16.25 -7.32
CA GLU A 85 8.31 -16.94 -6.01
C GLU A 85 9.52 -16.51 -5.16
N GLN A 86 10.70 -16.36 -5.77
CA GLN A 86 11.89 -15.82 -5.10
C GLN A 86 11.70 -14.36 -4.68
N ALA A 87 11.20 -13.51 -5.59
CA ALA A 87 10.92 -12.10 -5.30
C ALA A 87 9.90 -11.97 -4.15
N LEU A 88 8.83 -12.78 -4.16
CA LEU A 88 7.82 -12.82 -3.11
C LEU A 88 8.44 -13.23 -1.77
N SER A 89 9.28 -14.26 -1.76
CA SER A 89 9.92 -14.77 -0.53
C SER A 89 10.86 -13.74 0.10
N VAL A 90 11.69 -13.09 -0.71
CA VAL A 90 12.62 -12.05 -0.26
C VAL A 90 11.85 -10.80 0.21
N LEU A 91 10.81 -10.40 -0.53
CA LEU A 91 9.96 -9.27 -0.16
C LEU A 91 9.22 -9.54 1.16
N LEU A 92 8.64 -10.74 1.32
CA LEU A 92 7.92 -11.12 2.53
C LEU A 92 8.85 -11.11 3.75
N LEU A 93 10.03 -11.74 3.64
CA LEU A 93 10.98 -11.81 4.76
C LEU A 93 11.51 -10.43 5.13
N SER A 94 11.90 -9.62 4.14
CA SER A 94 12.39 -8.26 4.37
C SER A 94 11.33 -7.37 5.02
N LEU A 95 10.08 -7.44 4.55
CA LEU A 95 8.96 -6.69 5.13
C LEU A 95 8.59 -7.18 6.52
N LEU A 96 8.64 -8.49 6.80
CA LEU A 96 8.39 -9.01 8.15
C LEU A 96 9.41 -8.46 9.14
N ILE A 97 10.70 -8.50 8.81
CA ILE A 97 11.76 -7.92 9.64
C ILE A 97 11.55 -6.42 9.80
N PHE A 98 11.35 -5.71 8.70
CA PHE A 98 11.20 -4.25 8.70
C PHE A 98 9.97 -3.79 9.51
N VAL A 99 8.79 -4.38 9.26
CA VAL A 99 7.57 -4.07 10.00
C VAL A 99 7.75 -4.37 11.48
N THR A 100 8.34 -5.52 11.84
CA THR A 100 8.56 -5.87 13.25
C THR A 100 9.48 -4.86 13.94
N LEU A 101 10.61 -4.49 13.31
CA LEU A 101 11.52 -3.48 13.86
C LEU A 101 10.85 -2.12 13.99
N ALA A 102 10.08 -1.70 12.98
CA ALA A 102 9.35 -0.44 13.02
C ALA A 102 8.28 -0.42 14.12
N GLN A 103 7.56 -1.52 14.35
CA GLN A 103 6.56 -1.64 15.42
C GLN A 103 7.16 -1.39 16.81
N VAL A 104 8.33 -1.98 17.07
CA VAL A 104 9.08 -1.75 18.31
C VAL A 104 9.56 -0.30 18.36
N ALA A 105 10.09 0.20 17.24
CA ALA A 105 10.66 1.53 17.15
C ALA A 105 9.64 2.68 17.01
N MET A 106 8.33 2.39 16.92
CA MET A 106 7.30 3.39 16.65
C MET A 106 7.31 4.61 17.58
N PRO A 107 7.49 4.47 18.91
CA PRO A 107 7.55 5.64 19.79
C PRO A 107 8.66 6.60 19.37
N TRP A 108 9.85 6.12 19.06
CA TRP A 108 10.95 6.98 18.60
C TRP A 108 10.68 7.54 17.21
N LEU A 109 10.13 6.75 16.29
CA LEU A 109 9.75 7.24 14.95
C LEU A 109 8.72 8.38 15.04
N MET A 110 7.77 8.29 15.97
CA MET A 110 6.71 9.28 16.14
C MET A 110 7.23 10.62 16.63
N GLN A 111 8.32 10.65 17.42
CA GLN A 111 8.96 11.90 17.85
C GLN A 111 9.45 12.72 16.64
N TYR A 112 9.88 12.06 15.57
CA TYR A 112 10.34 12.73 14.35
C TYR A 112 9.20 13.01 13.36
N LEU A 113 8.21 12.13 13.28
CA LEU A 113 7.08 12.26 12.35
C LEU A 113 6.03 13.27 12.83
N ALA A 114 5.86 13.41 14.14
CA ALA A 114 4.94 14.33 14.78
C ALA A 114 5.56 14.98 16.02
N PRO A 115 6.62 15.79 15.86
CA PRO A 115 7.28 16.46 16.98
C PRO A 115 6.30 17.36 17.76
N GLY A 116 5.32 17.95 17.08
CA GLY A 116 4.28 18.76 17.73
C GLY A 116 3.31 18.00 18.62
N PHE A 117 3.40 16.67 18.72
CA PHE A 117 2.60 15.87 19.65
C PHE A 117 3.37 15.53 20.92
N VAL A 118 4.69 15.76 20.97
CA VAL A 118 5.54 15.38 22.11
C VAL A 118 5.13 16.08 23.40
N ASP A 119 4.63 17.32 23.29
CA ASP A 119 4.15 18.11 24.44
C ASP A 119 2.74 17.70 24.93
N ASP A 120 2.04 16.82 24.19
CA ASP A 120 0.72 16.28 24.55
C ASP A 120 0.78 14.73 24.63
N PRO A 121 1.03 14.17 25.82
CA PRO A 121 1.23 12.73 26.00
C PRO A 121 0.06 11.88 25.50
N ASN A 122 -1.18 12.33 25.69
CA ASN A 122 -2.36 11.58 25.28
C ASN A 122 -2.46 11.49 23.75
N ARG A 123 -2.18 12.61 23.07
CA ARG A 123 -2.19 12.68 21.60
C ARG A 123 -1.03 11.89 20.99
N PHE A 124 0.14 11.93 21.63
CA PHE A 124 1.31 11.17 21.22
C PHE A 124 1.06 9.66 21.31
N ASP A 125 0.53 9.18 22.44
CA ASP A 125 0.25 7.76 22.65
C ASP A 125 -0.82 7.23 21.67
N LEU A 126 -1.83 8.05 21.35
CA LEU A 126 -2.80 7.74 20.29
C LEU A 126 -2.11 7.62 18.92
N ALA A 127 -1.24 8.56 18.56
CA ALA A 127 -0.54 8.53 17.28
C ALA A 127 0.36 7.29 17.16
N VAL A 128 1.10 6.94 18.22
CA VAL A 128 1.90 5.70 18.28
C VAL A 128 1.00 4.47 18.12
N THR A 129 -0.09 4.39 18.87
CA THR A 129 -1.01 3.24 18.87
C THR A 129 -1.66 3.05 17.50
N PHE A 130 -2.23 4.12 16.92
CA PHE A 130 -2.83 4.07 15.60
C PHE A 130 -1.81 3.73 14.52
N THR A 131 -0.58 4.23 14.62
CA THR A 131 0.47 3.87 13.66
C THR A 131 0.84 2.40 13.79
N ARG A 132 0.98 1.87 15.01
CA ARG A 132 1.20 0.43 15.22
C ARG A 132 0.08 -0.43 14.64
N ILE A 133 -1.17 0.00 14.75
CA ILE A 133 -2.32 -0.73 14.18
C ILE A 133 -2.28 -0.69 12.64
N THR A 134 -1.98 0.45 12.05
CA THR A 134 -2.03 0.65 10.59
C THR A 134 -0.79 0.16 9.86
N PHE A 135 0.40 0.18 10.48
CA PHE A 135 1.66 -0.13 9.80
C PHE A 135 1.79 -1.54 9.19
N PRO A 136 1.22 -2.62 9.78
CA PRO A 136 1.22 -3.95 9.16
C PRO A 136 0.54 -3.99 7.78
N TYR A 137 -0.32 -3.02 7.47
CA TYR A 137 -0.86 -2.82 6.13
C TYR A 137 0.22 -2.79 5.04
N LEU A 138 1.41 -2.25 5.34
CA LEU A 138 2.53 -2.19 4.41
C LEU A 138 2.94 -3.57 3.89
N LEU A 139 2.90 -4.60 4.74
CA LEU A 139 3.19 -5.98 4.37
C LEU A 139 2.23 -6.42 3.26
N PHE A 140 0.93 -6.32 3.53
CA PHE A 140 -0.11 -6.79 2.63
C PHE A 140 -0.14 -6.03 1.30
N ILE A 141 -0.06 -4.69 1.35
CA ILE A 141 -0.17 -3.89 0.13
C ILE A 141 1.03 -4.08 -0.81
N SER A 142 2.22 -4.35 -0.25
CA SER A 142 3.42 -4.63 -1.05
C SER A 142 3.33 -5.99 -1.74
N LEU A 143 2.82 -7.02 -1.05
CA LEU A 143 2.58 -8.35 -1.65
C LEU A 143 1.53 -8.27 -2.76
N VAL A 144 0.41 -7.58 -2.49
CA VAL A 144 -0.65 -7.33 -3.48
C VAL A 144 -0.10 -6.60 -4.69
N SER A 145 0.81 -5.63 -4.50
CA SER A 145 1.43 -4.93 -5.62
C SER A 145 2.33 -5.83 -6.46
N LEU A 146 3.16 -6.69 -5.84
CA LEU A 146 3.96 -7.66 -6.58
C LEU A 146 3.07 -8.58 -7.43
N MET A 147 1.98 -9.08 -6.85
CA MET A 147 0.97 -9.88 -7.56
C MET A 147 0.31 -9.07 -8.69
N GLY A 148 0.04 -7.79 -8.45
CA GLY A 148 -0.45 -6.86 -9.47
C GLY A 148 0.52 -6.69 -10.64
N GLY A 149 1.83 -6.59 -10.36
CA GLY A 149 2.89 -6.59 -11.35
C GLY A 149 2.87 -7.86 -12.23
N VAL A 150 2.77 -9.04 -11.60
CA VAL A 150 2.63 -10.33 -12.32
C VAL A 150 1.38 -10.33 -13.21
N LEU A 151 0.22 -9.94 -12.68
CA LEU A 151 -1.03 -9.91 -13.44
C LEU A 151 -0.99 -8.93 -14.61
N ASN A 152 -0.37 -7.77 -14.43
CA ASN A 152 -0.18 -6.79 -15.50
C ASN A 152 0.73 -7.32 -16.61
N SER A 153 1.84 -7.99 -16.26
CA SER A 153 2.69 -8.67 -17.26
C SER A 153 1.93 -9.75 -18.03
N LEU A 154 0.95 -10.41 -17.40
CA LEU A 154 0.06 -11.39 -18.02
C LEU A 154 -1.17 -10.78 -18.73
N GLN A 155 -1.20 -9.45 -18.93
CA GLN A 155 -2.29 -8.72 -19.58
C GLN A 155 -3.66 -8.82 -18.86
N ARG A 156 -3.66 -9.11 -17.54
CA ARG A 156 -4.87 -9.21 -16.68
C ARG A 156 -5.12 -7.94 -15.88
N PHE A 157 -5.30 -6.82 -16.58
CA PHE A 157 -5.39 -5.48 -15.98
C PHE A 157 -6.63 -5.24 -15.10
N ALA A 158 -7.76 -5.88 -15.40
CA ALA A 158 -9.02 -5.63 -14.69
C ALA A 158 -8.98 -6.06 -13.21
N ALA A 159 -8.26 -7.14 -12.90
CA ALA A 159 -8.09 -7.61 -11.53
C ALA A 159 -7.26 -6.62 -10.70
N VAL A 160 -6.24 -6.01 -11.31
CA VAL A 160 -5.37 -5.02 -10.65
C VAL A 160 -6.10 -3.68 -10.48
N ALA A 161 -6.91 -3.29 -11.46
CA ALA A 161 -7.72 -2.07 -11.41
C ALA A 161 -8.87 -2.13 -10.39
N ALA A 162 -9.28 -3.34 -9.97
CA ALA A 162 -10.29 -3.56 -8.93
C ALA A 162 -9.70 -3.54 -7.51
N THR A 163 -8.38 -3.71 -7.34
CA THR A 163 -7.71 -3.70 -6.03
C THR A 163 -7.97 -2.44 -5.18
N PRO A 164 -8.04 -1.20 -5.74
CA PRO A 164 -8.35 -0.01 -4.98
C PRO A 164 -9.87 0.24 -4.85
N VAL A 165 -10.72 -0.73 -5.17
CA VAL A 165 -12.15 -0.69 -4.80
C VAL A 165 -12.24 -0.99 -3.30
N LEU A 166 -11.72 -0.07 -2.50
CA LEU A 166 -11.83 0.14 -1.06
C LEU A 166 -11.08 1.44 -0.70
#